data_AF-A0A3P7HXQ6-F1
#
_entry.id   AF-A0A3P7HXQ6-F1
#
_cell.length_a   1.000
_cell.length_b   1.000
_cell.length_c   1.000
_cell.angle_alpha   90.00
_cell.angle_beta   90.00
_cell.angle_gamma   90.00
#
_symmetry.space_group_name_H-M   'P 1'
#
loop_
_entity.id
_entity.type
_entity.pdbx_description
1 polymer ?
#
loop_
_entity_poly.entity_id
_entity_poly.type
_entity_poly.pdbx_seq_one_letter_code
_entity_poly.pdbx_strand_id
1 'polypeptide(L)'
;MPKDNLEGLTLIAHLGPDPDDMLNQGYTDAQGKFQLSGGTTETTQIDPVLKIYHDCNDVTQVGGVAKTFTINLFVLQPGSRKVTFALPSKYVTNAKQPKTVMDIGTINLELIFQEEGREFIVS
;
A
#
# COMPACT_ATOMS: atom_id res chain seq x y z
N MET A 1 6.30 -13.59 13.63
CA MET A 1 7.19 -12.75 12.82
C MET A 1 7.66 -11.57 13.69
N PRO A 2 8.91 -11.11 13.58
CA PRO A 2 9.50 -10.12 14.50
C PRO A 2 8.82 -8.75 14.40
N LYS A 3 8.87 -7.98 15.49
CA LYS A 3 8.03 -6.82 15.81
C LYS A 3 8.38 -5.50 15.10
N ASP A 4 9.26 -5.55 14.11
CA ASP A 4 9.84 -4.35 13.47
C ASP A 4 9.29 -4.10 12.05
N ASN A 5 8.34 -4.92 11.60
CA ASN A 5 7.65 -4.82 10.31
C ASN A 5 6.34 -4.00 10.43
N LEU A 6 6.44 -2.71 10.72
CA LEU A 6 5.29 -1.82 10.55
C LEU A 6 5.06 -1.65 9.03
N GLU A 7 4.14 -2.43 8.47
CA GLU A 7 3.79 -2.30 7.06
C GLU A 7 3.10 -0.94 6.86
N GLY A 8 3.68 -0.12 5.99
CA GLY A 8 3.19 1.22 5.70
C GLY A 8 1.93 1.13 4.85
N LEU A 9 0.91 1.90 5.19
CA LEU A 9 -0.37 1.88 4.50
C LEU A 9 -0.72 3.30 4.08
N THR A 10 -1.04 3.49 2.80
CA THR A 10 -1.52 4.78 2.29
C THR A 10 -2.83 4.57 1.56
N LEU A 11 -3.83 5.36 1.94
CA LEU A 11 -5.11 5.46 1.25
C LEU A 11 -5.09 6.74 0.40
N ILE A 12 -5.33 6.59 -0.90
CA ILE A 12 -5.24 7.67 -1.88
C ILE A 12 -6.55 7.73 -2.66
N ALA A 13 -7.01 8.93 -3.01
CA ALA A 13 -8.02 9.14 -4.03
C ALA A 13 -7.32 9.42 -5.35
N HIS A 14 -7.63 8.62 -6.37
CA HIS A 14 -7.30 8.96 -7.75
C HIS A 14 -8.49 9.67 -8.39
N LEU A 15 -8.21 10.75 -9.11
CA LEU A 15 -9.17 11.52 -9.90
C LEU A 15 -8.51 12.06 -11.16
N GLY A 16 -9.28 12.08 -12.26
CA GLY A 16 -9.17 13.09 -13.30
C GLY A 16 -7.75 13.51 -13.75
N PRO A 17 -7.57 14.76 -14.19
CA PRO A 17 -6.28 15.34 -14.56
C PRO A 17 -5.51 15.97 -13.38
N ASP A 18 -6.09 15.98 -12.18
CA ASP A 18 -5.50 16.52 -10.96
C ASP A 18 -4.59 15.50 -10.26
N PRO A 19 -3.60 15.98 -9.47
CA PRO A 19 -2.70 15.08 -8.76
C PRO A 19 -3.44 14.23 -7.72
N ASP A 20 -3.03 12.97 -7.59
CA ASP A 20 -3.54 12.03 -6.57
C ASP A 20 -3.53 12.64 -5.16
N ASP A 21 -4.68 12.58 -4.49
CA ASP A 21 -4.87 13.08 -3.13
C ASP A 21 -4.60 11.99 -2.08
N MET A 22 -3.73 12.26 -1.12
CA MET A 22 -3.58 11.38 0.05
C MET A 22 -4.74 11.57 1.03
N LEU A 23 -5.54 10.52 1.22
CA LEU A 23 -6.70 10.53 2.12
C LEU A 23 -6.33 10.21 3.57
N ASN A 24 -5.45 9.23 3.76
CA ASN A 24 -4.95 8.83 5.08
C ASN A 24 -3.68 7.97 4.92
N GLN A 25 -2.87 7.90 5.99
CA GLN A 25 -1.72 7.02 6.10
C GLN A 25 -1.67 6.41 7.49
N GLY A 26 -1.16 5.19 7.59
CA GLY A 26 -0.96 4.53 8.88
C GLY A 26 -0.06 3.32 8.76
N TYR A 27 -0.05 2.52 9.83
CA TYR A 27 0.71 1.29 9.92
C TYR A 27 -0.17 0.18 10.49
N THR A 28 0.17 -1.06 10.20
CA THR A 28 -0.45 -2.21 10.87
C THR A 28 -0.07 -2.27 12.35
N ASP A 29 -0.95 -2.81 13.18
CA ASP A 29 -0.62 -3.16 14.56
C ASP A 29 0.29 -4.42 14.64
N ALA A 30 0.64 -4.83 15.86
CA ALA A 30 1.49 -5.99 16.11
C ALA A 30 0.88 -7.33 15.66
N GLN A 31 -0.41 -7.34 15.30
CA GLN A 31 -1.16 -8.48 14.80
C GLN A 31 -1.42 -8.37 13.29
N GLY A 32 -0.86 -7.35 12.61
CA GLY A 32 -1.06 -7.12 11.18
C GLY A 32 -2.39 -6.47 10.83
N LYS A 33 -3.16 -5.97 11.81
CA LYS A 33 -4.46 -5.34 11.56
C LYS A 33 -4.30 -3.85 11.30
N PHE A 34 -5.20 -3.29 10.50
CA PHE A 34 -5.28 -1.87 10.25
C PHE A 34 -6.71 -1.42 9.99
N GLN A 35 -6.93 -0.12 10.16
CA GLN A 35 -8.17 0.53 9.76
C GLN A 35 -7.83 1.93 9.26
N LEU A 36 -8.15 2.20 7.99
CA LEU A 36 -7.96 3.50 7.37
C LEU A 36 -9.30 4.06 6.88
N SER A 37 -9.46 5.37 7.05
CA SER A 37 -10.57 6.13 6.50
C SER A 37 -10.11 7.55 6.23
N GLY A 38 -10.50 8.12 5.11
CA GLY A 38 -10.21 9.51 4.80
C GLY A 38 -11.22 10.05 3.81
N GLY A 39 -11.04 11.31 3.43
CA GLY A 39 -11.91 11.97 2.47
C GLY A 39 -11.23 13.21 1.92
N THR A 40 -11.64 13.59 0.72
CA THR A 40 -11.22 14.80 0.03
C THR A 40 -12.48 15.59 -0.40
N THR A 41 -12.31 16.87 -0.75
CA THR A 41 -13.41 17.72 -1.20
C THR A 41 -13.47 17.72 -2.71
N GLU A 42 -14.27 16.81 -3.26
CA GLU A 42 -14.27 16.56 -4.69
C GLU A 42 -15.62 16.77 -5.36
N THR A 43 -15.55 17.17 -6.63
CA THR A 43 -16.74 17.42 -7.45
C THR A 43 -17.26 16.16 -8.13
N THR A 44 -16.40 15.16 -8.31
CA THR A 44 -16.72 13.87 -8.92
C THR A 44 -16.52 12.73 -7.92
N GLN A 45 -16.95 11.52 -8.29
CA GLN A 45 -16.69 10.33 -7.49
C GLN A 45 -15.21 9.96 -7.60
N ILE A 46 -14.57 9.76 -6.45
CA ILE A 46 -13.17 9.31 -6.35
C ILE A 46 -13.02 7.82 -6.66
N ASP A 47 -11.86 7.44 -7.18
CA ASP A 47 -11.42 6.06 -7.32
C ASP A 47 -10.35 5.74 -6.25
N PRO A 48 -10.77 5.24 -5.07
CA PRO A 48 -9.85 5.04 -3.96
C PRO A 48 -8.88 3.88 -4.21
N VAL A 49 -7.63 4.07 -3.79
CA VAL A 49 -6.54 3.12 -3.92
C VAL A 49 -5.88 2.92 -2.55
N LEU A 50 -5.68 1.65 -2.16
CA LEU A 50 -4.86 1.27 -1.03
C LEU A 50 -3.47 0.86 -1.52
N LYS A 51 -2.44 1.54 -1.04
CA LYS A 51 -1.04 1.15 -1.21
C LYS A 51 -0.54 0.52 0.09
N ILE A 52 0.08 -0.64 -0.02
CA ILE A 52 0.73 -1.35 1.08
C ILE A 52 2.22 -1.41 0.78
N TYR A 53 3.02 -0.85 1.67
CA TYR A 53 4.47 -0.86 1.63
C TYR A 53 5.00 -1.86 2.64
N HIS A 54 5.88 -2.76 2.21
CA HIS A 54 6.37 -3.83 3.06
C HIS A 54 7.75 -4.36 2.69
N ASP A 55 8.39 -4.99 3.68
CA ASP A 55 9.70 -5.64 3.53
C ASP A 55 9.62 -7.16 3.77
N CYS A 56 8.40 -7.73 3.82
CA CYS A 56 8.20 -9.17 3.96
C CYS A 56 8.93 -9.96 2.86
N ASN A 57 9.73 -10.96 3.25
CA ASN A 57 10.57 -11.77 2.34
C ASN A 57 11.43 -10.94 1.38
N ASP A 58 11.80 -9.71 1.79
CA ASP A 58 12.60 -8.83 0.97
C ASP A 58 14.09 -9.18 1.07
N VAL A 59 14.53 -10.06 0.18
CA VAL A 59 15.93 -10.50 0.10
C VAL A 59 16.89 -9.42 -0.41
N THR A 60 16.42 -8.23 -0.79
CA THR A 60 17.29 -7.10 -1.15
C THR A 60 18.01 -6.51 0.08
N GLN A 61 17.48 -6.73 1.28
CA GLN A 61 18.01 -6.21 2.55
C GLN A 61 19.16 -7.06 3.15
N VAL A 62 19.63 -8.10 2.47
CA VAL A 62 20.68 -8.98 3.02
C VAL A 62 22.08 -8.39 2.81
N GLY A 63 22.54 -7.60 3.78
CA GLY A 63 23.98 -7.38 4.04
C GLY A 63 24.83 -6.87 2.88
N GLY A 64 24.26 -6.05 1.99
CA GLY A 64 24.98 -5.45 0.86
C GLY A 64 25.39 -6.43 -0.24
N VAL A 65 24.90 -7.67 -0.22
CA VAL A 65 25.19 -8.66 -1.26
C VAL A 65 23.88 -9.18 -1.82
N ALA A 66 23.54 -8.73 -3.03
CA ALA A 66 22.49 -9.34 -3.83
C ALA A 66 22.73 -10.86 -3.87
N LYS A 67 21.86 -11.64 -3.21
CA LYS A 67 21.90 -13.09 -3.30
C LYS A 67 21.55 -13.49 -4.73
N THR A 68 22.61 -13.70 -5.50
CA THR A 68 22.74 -14.69 -6.57
C THR A 68 21.91 -14.43 -7.84
N PHE A 69 22.60 -13.86 -8.83
CA PHE A 69 22.69 -14.47 -10.16
C PHE A 69 21.36 -14.80 -10.87
N THR A 70 20.38 -13.90 -10.78
CA THR A 70 19.23 -13.91 -11.70
C THR A 70 19.22 -12.57 -12.42
N ILE A 71 19.42 -12.60 -13.73
CA ILE A 71 19.63 -11.44 -14.61
C ILE A 71 18.29 -10.71 -14.89
N ASN A 72 17.45 -10.57 -13.88
CA ASN A 72 16.16 -9.89 -14.00
C ASN A 72 16.23 -8.55 -13.26
N LEU A 73 16.07 -7.47 -14.01
CA LEU A 73 16.23 -6.06 -13.62
C LEU A 73 15.42 -5.64 -12.37
N PHE A 74 14.44 -6.43 -11.95
CA PHE A 74 13.55 -6.17 -10.81
C PHE A 74 14.24 -6.25 -9.43
N VAL A 75 15.32 -7.03 -9.29
CA VAL A 75 16.02 -7.22 -7.99
C VAL A 75 16.87 -6.01 -7.59
N LEU A 76 17.14 -5.07 -8.51
CA LEU A 76 18.03 -3.94 -8.27
C LEU A 76 17.32 -2.65 -7.82
N GLN A 77 15.98 -2.62 -7.79
CA GLN A 77 15.27 -1.43 -7.35
C GLN A 77 15.32 -1.33 -5.82
N PRO A 78 15.93 -0.27 -5.25
CA PRO A 78 15.94 -0.08 -3.80
C PRO A 78 14.59 0.48 -3.31
N GLY A 79 14.35 0.37 -2.00
CA GLY A 79 13.09 0.75 -1.37
C GLY A 79 12.20 -0.44 -1.03
N SER A 80 11.14 -0.18 -0.27
CA SER A 80 10.19 -1.20 0.18
C SER A 80 9.34 -1.71 -0.96
N ARG A 81 8.95 -2.98 -0.90
CA ARG A 81 7.97 -3.56 -1.84
C ARG A 81 6.65 -2.84 -1.69
N LYS A 82 5.98 -2.57 -2.81
CA LYS A 82 4.72 -1.83 -2.85
C LYS A 82 3.66 -2.61 -3.63
N VAL A 83 2.59 -2.98 -2.95
CA VAL A 83 1.40 -3.58 -3.56
C VAL A 83 0.27 -2.56 -3.57
N THR A 84 -0.47 -2.51 -4.68
CA THR A 84 -1.54 -1.53 -4.89
C THR A 84 -2.87 -2.23 -5.16
N PHE A 85 -3.92 -1.81 -4.46
CA PHE A 85 -5.28 -2.34 -4.60
C PHE A 85 -6.25 -1.21 -4.93
N ALA A 86 -6.96 -1.33 -6.05
CA ALA A 86 -8.12 -0.50 -6.33
C ALA A 86 -9.28 -0.93 -5.42
N LEU A 87 -9.87 0.02 -4.70
CA LEU A 87 -10.99 -0.24 -3.80
C LEU A 87 -12.32 0.02 -4.54
N PRO A 88 -13.35 -0.84 -4.36
CA PRO A 88 -14.63 -0.65 -5.03
C PRO A 88 -15.30 0.67 -4.64
N SER A 89 -15.71 1.44 -5.64
CA SER A 89 -16.32 2.76 -5.47
C SER A 89 -17.62 2.76 -4.64
N LYS A 90 -18.28 1.60 -4.47
CA LYS A 90 -19.46 1.44 -3.59
C LYS A 90 -19.20 1.71 -2.11
N TYR A 91 -17.93 1.71 -1.68
CA TYR A 91 -17.55 2.06 -0.30
C TYR A 91 -17.24 3.55 -0.14
N VAL A 92 -17.27 4.33 -1.22
CA VAL A 92 -17.14 5.79 -1.21
C VAL A 92 -18.50 6.43 -0.94
N THR A 93 -18.52 7.47 -0.13
CA THR A 93 -19.76 8.19 0.20
C THR A 93 -19.58 9.69 0.15
N ASN A 94 -20.58 10.41 -0.35
CA ASN A 94 -20.63 11.88 -0.35
C ASN A 94 -21.01 12.41 1.04
N ALA A 95 -20.20 12.11 2.04
CA ALA A 95 -20.38 12.54 3.43
C ALA A 95 -19.02 12.62 4.12
N LYS A 96 -18.92 13.40 5.20
CA LYS A 96 -17.69 13.53 5.99
C LYS A 96 -17.23 12.23 6.65
N GLN A 97 -18.12 11.26 6.81
CA GLN A 97 -17.85 9.99 7.45
C GLN A 97 -18.31 8.85 6.54
N PRO A 98 -17.51 7.78 6.39
CA PRO A 98 -17.89 6.62 5.58
C PRO A 98 -19.10 5.91 6.20
N LYS A 99 -20.05 5.48 5.36
CA LYS A 99 -21.25 4.75 5.82
C LYS A 99 -21.01 3.27 6.06
N THR A 100 -20.02 2.70 5.38
CA THR A 100 -19.71 1.27 5.40
C THR A 100 -18.21 1.08 5.38
N VAL A 101 -17.73 0.06 6.10
CA VAL A 101 -16.33 -0.34 6.10
C VAL A 101 -16.16 -1.52 5.15
N MET A 102 -15.17 -1.44 4.26
CA MET A 102 -14.74 -2.59 3.46
C MET A 102 -13.81 -3.47 4.29
N ASP A 103 -14.14 -4.75 4.38
CA ASP A 103 -13.20 -5.77 4.86
C ASP A 103 -12.45 -6.36 3.65
N ILE A 104 -11.14 -6.10 3.59
CA ILE A 104 -10.25 -6.64 2.54
C ILE A 104 -9.76 -8.06 2.87
N GLY A 105 -10.06 -8.56 4.08
CA GLY A 105 -9.62 -9.85 4.57
C GLY A 105 -8.16 -9.86 5.03
N THR A 106 -7.55 -11.05 4.98
CA THR A 106 -6.14 -11.26 5.35
C THR A 106 -5.32 -11.56 4.11
N ILE A 107 -4.28 -10.77 3.88
CA ILE A 107 -3.39 -10.89 2.73
C ILE A 107 -2.00 -11.31 3.23
N ASN A 108 -1.43 -12.36 2.66
CA ASN A 108 -0.05 -12.75 2.93
C ASN A 108 0.89 -11.97 1.99
N LEU A 109 1.71 -11.09 2.54
CA LEU A 109 2.64 -10.23 1.80
C LEU A 109 3.96 -10.91 1.42
N GLU A 110 4.17 -12.19 1.79
CA GLU A 110 5.29 -12.99 1.26
C GLU A 110 5.09 -13.39 -0.21
N LEU A 111 3.85 -13.32 -0.72
CA LEU A 111 3.51 -13.62 -2.10
C LEU A 111 4.18 -12.66 -3.09
N ILE A 112 4.36 -13.11 -4.32
CA ILE A 112 4.82 -12.27 -5.44
C ILE A 112 3.58 -11.79 -6.21
N PHE A 113 3.34 -10.48 -6.21
CA PHE A 113 2.25 -9.86 -6.97
C PHE A 113 2.74 -9.45 -8.36
N GLN A 114 1.91 -9.64 -9.40
CA GLN A 114 2.32 -9.40 -10.79
C GLN A 114 2.73 -7.94 -11.07
N GLU A 115 2.06 -6.98 -10.43
CA GLU A 115 2.31 -5.54 -10.59
C GLU A 115 2.92 -4.93 -9.30
N GLU A 116 3.66 -5.74 -8.55
CA GLU A 116 4.40 -5.22 -7.38
C GLU A 116 5.49 -4.24 -7.83
N GLY A 117 5.51 -3.07 -7.20
CA GLY A 117 6.56 -2.07 -7.40
C GLY A 117 7.52 -1.98 -6.21
N ARG A 118 8.45 -1.03 -6.27
CA ARG A 118 9.29 -0.61 -5.14
C ARG A 118 9.36 0.89 -5.05
N GLU A 119 9.30 1.40 -3.83
CA GLU A 119 9.37 2.85 -3.55
C GLU A 119 10.09 3.10 -2.21
N PHE A 120 10.82 4.20 -2.12
CA PHE A 120 11.30 4.69 -0.84
C PHE A 120 10.14 5.40 -0.12
N ILE A 121 9.88 4.98 1.12
CA ILE A 121 8.96 5.69 2.00
C ILE A 121 9.73 6.89 2.55
N VAL A 122 9.40 8.09 2.07
CA VAL A 122 9.96 9.33 2.61
C VAL A 122 9.01 9.80 3.71
N SER A 123 9.47 9.70 4.95
CA SER A 123 8.79 10.20 6.14
C SER A 123 8.91 11.72 6.28
#